data_AF-S9PS05-F1
#
_entry.id   AF-S9PS05-F1
#
_cell.length_a   1.000
_cell.length_b   1.000
_cell.length_c   1.000
_cell.angle_alpha   90.00
_cell.angle_beta   90.00
_cell.angle_gamma   90.00
#
_symmetry.space_group_name_H-M   'P 1'
#
loop_
_entity.id
_entity.type
_entity.pdbx_description
1 polymer ?
#
loop_
_entity_poly.entity_id
_entity_poly.type
_entity_poly.pdbx_seq_one_letter_code
_entity_poly.pdbx_strand_id
1 'polypeptide(L)'
;MFTLLRNLKVKRTCTAVWKRWSSSLSSDSFAYSPLEMPKQSVPDFSYKQQKRMVYCIISYRGTGYAGLQYNNATKTIQEEIFRAFCKIGAISHLNADNPRKVHVRSAARTDKGVHAVLNVLGLKLLDYAGSFQPWVSLVNEQLPESIRVWKIERTLNSFSPHKACNSRLYEYWIPAFAVATPSPFSLDSLLFMKHFHSSTVYQEKVFEVIQKLHSEESSTSYPFRISSSKLECLKEACSLFQGTHSFHNFTTEKPFGDPSARRYMLRIFIDSIHYDKYNRQWLKLVFHGQSFMKHQIRKMVAILIYLTRSYPFANPSQIIPATIQNPARLHIPKAPPETLLLKEPIFHSFQNRCEQFNYEPLEWSSYNDDIAQFANHYLRTPMLDNFVFTDSYSKFFMSQKQDRLLHEFASAMHQASSKSISD
;
A
#
# COMPACT_ATOMS: atom_id res chain seq x y z
N MET A 1 -6.62 -16.02 45.81
CA MET A 1 -6.45 -14.80 45.00
C MET A 1 -7.77 -14.04 44.87
N PHE A 2 -8.42 -13.76 46.01
CA PHE A 2 -9.68 -13.01 46.10
C PHE A 2 -9.89 -12.45 47.53
N THR A 3 -8.82 -11.94 48.16
CA THR A 3 -8.92 -11.34 49.50
C THR A 3 -7.74 -10.40 49.80
N LEU A 4 -7.55 -9.31 49.06
CA LEU A 4 -6.64 -8.23 49.53
C LEU A 4 -6.86 -6.86 48.85
N LEU A 5 -8.11 -6.39 48.80
CA LEU A 5 -8.41 -4.97 48.51
C LEU A 5 -9.59 -4.47 49.37
N ARG A 6 -9.37 -4.46 50.69
CA ARG A 6 -10.20 -3.70 51.63
C ARG A 6 -9.26 -3.03 52.62
N ASN A 7 -8.89 -1.77 52.33
CA ASN A 7 -8.78 -0.67 53.27
C ASN A 7 -7.93 0.45 52.64
N LEU A 8 -8.60 1.47 52.09
CA LEU A 8 -8.52 2.86 52.56
C LEU A 8 -9.32 3.75 51.60
N LYS A 9 -10.30 4.46 52.17
CA LYS A 9 -11.19 5.42 51.51
C LYS A 9 -10.51 6.80 51.47
N VAL A 10 -10.45 7.44 50.31
CA VAL A 10 -10.52 8.90 50.20
C VAL A 10 -11.41 9.25 48.99
N LYS A 11 -12.49 9.99 49.24
CA LYS A 11 -13.42 10.54 48.23
C LYS A 11 -13.01 11.99 47.91
N ARG A 12 -12.71 12.28 46.63
CA ARG A 12 -13.34 13.32 45.76
C ARG A 12 -12.40 13.74 44.62
N THR A 13 -12.97 13.67 43.40
CA THR A 13 -12.65 14.43 42.16
C THR A 13 -11.21 14.45 41.61
N CYS A 14 -10.98 13.74 40.50
CA CYS A 14 -9.87 14.00 39.57
C CYS A 14 -10.31 13.84 38.10
N THR A 15 -10.98 14.88 37.58
CA THR A 15 -10.72 15.35 36.21
C THR A 15 -9.33 15.99 36.19
N ALA A 16 -8.58 15.84 35.10
CA ALA A 16 -7.25 16.41 34.82
C ALA A 16 -6.01 15.64 35.34
N VAL A 17 -5.58 14.64 34.54
CA VAL A 17 -4.15 14.25 34.40
C VAL A 17 -3.89 13.86 32.93
N TRP A 18 -3.94 14.85 32.03
CA TRP A 18 -3.41 14.79 30.65
C TRP A 18 -2.76 16.16 30.34
N LYS A 19 -1.89 16.62 31.24
CA LYS A 19 -1.08 17.83 31.08
C LYS A 19 0.27 17.67 31.78
N ARG A 20 1.16 16.91 31.16
CA ARG A 20 2.63 17.01 31.28
C ARG A 20 3.19 16.14 30.16
N TRP A 21 4.30 16.53 29.54
CA TRP A 21 4.76 16.19 28.17
C TRP A 21 4.37 17.24 27.10
N SER A 22 4.60 18.51 27.42
CA SER A 22 4.68 19.60 26.42
C SER A 22 5.82 20.58 26.76
N SER A 23 6.93 20.10 27.31
CA SER A 23 8.02 21.00 27.73
C SER A 23 9.39 20.30 27.72
N SER A 24 9.89 19.97 26.54
CA SER A 24 11.35 19.87 26.27
C SER A 24 11.71 19.88 24.77
N LEU A 25 10.85 20.44 23.90
CA LEU A 25 11.24 20.80 22.54
C LEU A 25 11.33 22.34 22.50
N SER A 26 12.39 22.89 23.09
CA SER A 26 12.93 24.19 22.69
C SER A 26 13.41 24.03 21.25
N SER A 27 12.62 24.51 20.28
CA SER A 27 12.72 25.86 19.71
C SER A 27 13.97 26.03 18.85
N ASP A 28 13.97 25.36 17.70
CA ASP A 28 14.36 26.01 16.45
C ASP A 28 13.17 25.87 15.50
N SER A 29 12.27 26.84 15.64
CA SER A 29 11.10 27.00 14.78
C SER A 29 11.56 27.50 13.41
N PHE A 30 11.76 26.58 12.46
CA PHE A 30 11.47 26.91 11.07
C PHE A 30 9.95 26.96 10.94
N ALA A 31 9.41 28.15 11.20
CA ALA A 31 8.03 28.47 10.91
C ALA A 31 7.78 28.19 9.42
N TYR A 32 6.92 27.22 9.13
CA TYR A 32 6.30 27.10 7.82
C TYR A 32 5.47 28.36 7.64
N SER A 33 5.94 29.30 6.82
CA SER A 33 5.12 30.45 6.42
C SER A 33 3.90 29.90 5.69
N PRO A 34 2.68 30.09 6.22
CA PRO A 34 1.49 29.85 5.42
C PRO A 34 1.58 30.78 4.22
N LEU A 35 1.48 30.24 3.00
CA LEU A 35 1.13 31.07 1.87
C LEU A 35 -0.24 31.66 2.20
N GLU A 36 -0.28 32.93 2.60
CA GLU A 36 -1.52 33.69 2.79
C GLU A 36 -2.19 33.83 1.43
N MET A 37 -3.06 32.86 1.13
CA MET A 37 -4.00 33.02 0.04
C MET A 37 -5.09 34.00 0.47
N PRO A 38 -5.44 34.97 -0.39
CA PRO A 38 -6.44 35.98 -0.04
C PRO A 38 -7.76 35.28 0.35
N LYS A 39 -8.30 35.68 1.51
CA LYS A 39 -9.62 35.24 1.99
C LYS A 39 -10.68 35.65 0.96
N GLN A 40 -11.08 34.72 0.11
CA GLN A 40 -12.20 34.93 -0.81
C GLN A 40 -13.51 34.69 -0.07
N SER A 41 -14.43 35.65 -0.22
CA SER A 41 -15.81 35.58 0.25
C SER A 41 -16.54 34.35 -0.30
N VAL A 42 -17.52 33.85 0.46
CA VAL A 42 -18.42 32.76 0.04
C VAL A 42 -18.98 33.04 -1.37
N PRO A 43 -18.94 32.06 -2.29
CA PRO A 43 -19.49 32.18 -3.64
C PRO A 43 -20.90 32.77 -3.73
N ASP A 44 -21.11 33.77 -4.58
CA ASP A 44 -22.45 34.20 -4.99
C ASP A 44 -23.04 33.17 -5.99
N PHE A 45 -24.17 32.57 -5.65
CA PHE A 45 -24.81 31.47 -6.39
C PHE A 45 -25.75 31.95 -7.51
N SER A 46 -25.67 33.23 -7.90
CA SER A 46 -26.56 33.88 -8.88
C SER A 46 -26.35 33.43 -10.33
N TYR A 47 -25.26 32.74 -10.66
CA TYR A 47 -24.98 32.23 -12.02
C TYR A 47 -25.49 30.80 -12.25
N LYS A 48 -25.95 30.51 -13.48
CA LYS A 48 -26.42 29.18 -13.90
C LYS A 48 -25.26 28.18 -13.94
N GLN A 49 -24.99 27.53 -12.80
CA GLN A 49 -23.87 26.60 -12.64
C GLN A 49 -24.07 25.32 -13.48
N GLN A 50 -23.23 25.12 -14.50
CA GLN A 50 -23.22 23.89 -15.29
C GLN A 50 -22.34 22.83 -14.62
N LYS A 51 -22.73 21.56 -14.71
CA LYS A 51 -21.86 20.46 -14.26
C LYS A 51 -20.78 20.18 -15.31
N ARG A 52 -19.52 20.13 -14.91
CA ARG A 52 -18.39 19.79 -15.78
C ARG A 52 -17.65 18.57 -15.25
N MET A 53 -17.15 17.73 -16.15
CA MET A 53 -16.22 16.67 -15.78
C MET A 53 -14.89 17.30 -15.41
N VAL A 54 -14.40 16.98 -14.22
CA VAL A 54 -13.11 17.43 -13.70
C VAL A 54 -12.24 16.24 -13.32
N TYR A 55 -10.93 16.47 -13.28
CA TYR A 55 -10.01 15.60 -12.56
C TYR A 55 -9.58 16.26 -11.26
N CYS A 56 -9.32 15.45 -10.24
CA CYS A 56 -8.78 15.90 -8.97
C CYS A 56 -7.51 15.14 -8.64
N ILE A 57 -6.46 15.86 -8.25
CA ILE A 57 -5.22 15.27 -7.74
C ILE A 57 -5.35 15.19 -6.22
N ILE A 58 -5.23 13.99 -5.68
CA ILE A 58 -5.47 13.74 -4.26
C ILE A 58 -4.36 12.93 -3.62
N SER A 59 -4.13 13.19 -2.33
CA SER A 59 -3.26 12.40 -1.46
C SER A 59 -4.02 12.03 -0.19
N TYR A 60 -3.75 10.84 0.37
CA TYR A 60 -4.45 10.43 1.58
C TYR A 60 -3.74 9.34 2.38
N ARG A 61 -3.96 9.40 3.70
CA ARG A 61 -3.65 8.31 4.63
C ARG A 61 -4.79 7.31 4.65
N GLY A 62 -4.52 6.05 4.30
CA GLY A 62 -5.54 4.98 4.27
C GLY A 62 -5.90 4.40 5.64
N THR A 63 -5.07 4.61 6.67
CA THR A 63 -5.33 4.15 8.04
C THR A 63 -6.68 4.67 8.54
N GLY A 64 -7.52 3.79 9.09
CA GLY A 64 -8.86 4.15 9.59
C GLY A 64 -9.95 4.15 8.53
N TYR A 65 -9.61 3.96 7.24
CA TYR A 65 -10.57 3.87 6.15
C TYR A 65 -10.68 2.45 5.59
N ALA A 66 -11.87 2.06 5.14
CA ALA A 66 -12.13 0.77 4.50
C ALA A 66 -11.66 0.70 3.04
N GLY A 67 -10.66 1.50 2.68
CA GLY A 67 -10.13 1.68 1.33
C GLY A 67 -10.65 2.94 0.66
N LEU A 68 -10.29 3.12 -0.61
CA LEU A 68 -10.72 4.29 -1.38
C LEU A 68 -12.18 4.22 -1.79
N GLN A 69 -12.61 3.05 -2.30
CA GLN A 69 -13.86 2.94 -3.04
C GLN A 69 -15.08 3.03 -2.12
N TYR A 70 -16.02 3.93 -2.47
CA TYR A 70 -17.28 4.09 -1.74
C TYR A 70 -18.02 2.76 -1.54
N ASN A 71 -18.48 2.56 -0.30
CA ASN A 71 -19.40 1.49 0.09
C ASN A 71 -20.40 2.05 1.12
N ASN A 72 -21.59 1.46 1.23
CA ASN A 72 -22.67 2.01 2.08
C ASN A 72 -22.46 1.77 3.59
N ALA A 73 -21.47 0.96 3.99
CA ALA A 73 -21.41 0.39 5.34
C ALA A 73 -20.27 0.97 6.20
N THR A 74 -19.23 1.51 5.58
CA THR A 74 -17.99 1.87 6.27
C THR A 74 -17.39 3.14 5.70
N LYS A 75 -16.66 3.89 6.52
CA LYS A 75 -15.98 5.12 6.12
C LYS A 75 -14.94 4.83 5.03
N THR A 76 -15.05 5.53 3.90
CA THR A 76 -14.11 5.41 2.76
C THR A 76 -13.59 6.78 2.34
N ILE A 77 -12.42 6.82 1.68
CA ILE A 77 -11.82 8.08 1.22
C ILE A 77 -12.71 8.78 0.18
N GLN A 78 -13.30 8.03 -0.77
CA GLN A 78 -14.23 8.62 -1.74
C GLN A 78 -15.46 9.21 -1.09
N GLU A 79 -15.99 8.58 -0.03
CA GLU A 79 -17.12 9.11 0.70
C GLU A 79 -16.79 10.44 1.38
N GLU A 80 -15.63 10.52 2.05
CA GLU A 80 -15.20 11.73 2.76
C GLU A 80 -15.07 12.92 1.78
N ILE A 81 -14.39 12.70 0.65
CA ILE A 81 -14.21 13.71 -0.41
C ILE A 81 -15.56 14.10 -1.03
N PHE A 82 -16.42 13.12 -1.32
CA PHE A 82 -17.75 13.38 -1.87
C PHE A 82 -18.62 14.20 -0.91
N ARG A 83 -18.64 13.85 0.38
CA ARG A 83 -19.39 14.59 1.41
C ARG A 83 -18.83 16.01 1.57
N ALA A 84 -17.51 16.20 1.52
CA ALA A 84 -16.89 17.52 1.55
C ALA A 84 -17.35 18.40 0.37
N PHE A 85 -17.36 17.86 -0.85
CA PHE A 85 -17.87 18.58 -2.02
C PHE A 85 -19.37 18.90 -1.93
N CYS A 86 -20.18 18.02 -1.32
CA CYS A 86 -21.60 18.30 -1.09
C CYS A 86 -21.80 19.44 -0.08
N LYS A 87 -21.01 19.47 1.01
CA LYS A 87 -21.10 20.51 2.05
C LYS A 87 -20.79 21.91 1.53
N ILE A 88 -19.77 22.03 0.69
CA ILE A 88 -19.35 23.34 0.14
C ILE A 88 -20.21 23.79 -1.05
N GLY A 89 -21.19 22.99 -1.47
CA GLY A 89 -22.06 23.32 -2.61
C GLY A 89 -21.46 23.06 -3.98
N ALA A 90 -20.27 22.44 -4.09
CA ALA A 90 -19.69 22.04 -5.38
C ALA A 90 -20.48 20.91 -6.08
N ILE A 91 -21.29 20.17 -5.31
CA ILE A 91 -22.26 19.19 -5.79
C ILE A 91 -23.67 19.64 -5.37
N SER A 92 -24.56 19.81 -6.35
CA SER A 92 -25.96 20.16 -6.10
C SER A 92 -26.64 19.14 -5.18
N HIS A 93 -27.47 19.64 -4.25
CA HIS A 93 -28.23 18.85 -3.28
C HIS A 93 -29.01 17.67 -3.89
N LEU A 94 -29.49 17.79 -5.12
CA LEU A 94 -30.19 16.71 -5.85
C LEU A 94 -29.32 15.48 -6.16
N ASN A 95 -28.00 15.62 -6.07
CA ASN A 95 -27.03 14.56 -6.33
C ASN A 95 -26.19 14.20 -5.09
N ALA A 96 -26.45 14.84 -3.94
CA ALA A 96 -25.65 14.70 -2.73
C ALA A 96 -25.89 13.38 -1.97
N ASP A 97 -26.89 12.61 -2.38
CA ASP A 97 -27.24 11.31 -1.81
C ASP A 97 -26.39 10.15 -2.35
N ASN A 98 -25.81 10.27 -3.55
CA ASN A 98 -25.12 9.15 -4.19
C ASN A 98 -23.93 9.59 -5.06
N PRO A 99 -22.68 9.18 -4.73
CA PRO A 99 -21.48 9.48 -5.54
C PRO A 99 -21.57 9.02 -6.99
N ARG A 100 -22.42 8.02 -7.30
CA ARG A 100 -22.63 7.54 -8.67
C ARG A 100 -23.30 8.60 -9.57
N LYS A 101 -24.15 9.47 -9.01
CA LYS A 101 -24.84 10.54 -9.77
C LYS A 101 -23.88 11.59 -10.33
N VAL A 102 -22.72 11.75 -9.69
CA VAL A 102 -21.63 12.64 -10.16
C VAL A 102 -20.45 11.87 -10.76
N HIS A 103 -20.61 10.57 -11.01
CA HIS A 103 -19.60 9.73 -11.64
C HIS A 103 -18.23 9.73 -10.92
N VAL A 104 -18.20 9.69 -9.57
CA VAL A 104 -16.90 9.57 -8.86
C VAL A 104 -16.18 8.29 -9.29
N ARG A 105 -15.03 8.43 -9.93
CA ARG A 105 -14.13 7.35 -10.39
C ARG A 105 -12.70 7.68 -9.98
N SER A 106 -11.86 6.66 -9.83
CA SER A 106 -10.44 6.82 -9.50
C SER A 106 -9.53 6.09 -10.50
N ALA A 107 -8.26 6.49 -10.55
CA ALA A 107 -7.25 5.86 -11.40
C ALA A 107 -6.80 4.50 -10.85
N ALA A 108 -6.67 4.45 -9.53
CA ALA A 108 -6.38 3.26 -8.75
C ALA A 108 -7.38 3.12 -7.60
N ARG A 109 -7.72 1.87 -7.26
CA ARG A 109 -8.52 1.53 -6.07
C ARG A 109 -7.57 0.93 -5.04
N THR A 110 -7.46 1.57 -3.89
CA THR A 110 -6.62 1.10 -2.79
C THR A 110 -7.47 0.28 -1.81
N ASP A 111 -6.88 -0.81 -1.31
CA ASP A 111 -7.49 -1.69 -0.30
C ASP A 111 -7.58 -0.97 1.06
N LYS A 112 -8.33 -1.57 2.01
CA LYS A 112 -8.39 -1.11 3.41
C LYS A 112 -6.98 -0.90 3.98
N GLY A 113 -6.75 0.28 4.54
CA GLY A 113 -5.48 0.66 5.17
C GLY A 113 -4.38 1.15 4.22
N VAL A 114 -4.55 1.02 2.90
CA VAL A 114 -3.51 1.39 1.92
C VAL A 114 -3.48 2.90 1.66
N HIS A 115 -2.29 3.47 1.65
CA HIS A 115 -2.04 4.90 1.48
C HIS A 115 -1.94 5.29 0.00
N ALA A 116 -2.05 6.59 -0.31
CA ALA A 116 -1.70 7.12 -1.61
C ALA A 116 -0.93 8.44 -1.49
N VAL A 117 0.27 8.44 -2.06
CA VAL A 117 1.06 9.66 -2.31
C VAL A 117 0.33 10.49 -3.35
N LEU A 118 -0.09 9.89 -4.46
CA LEU A 118 -0.89 10.56 -5.48
C LEU A 118 -1.90 9.57 -6.07
N ASN A 119 -3.17 9.99 -6.10
CA ASN A 119 -4.20 9.34 -6.89
C ASN A 119 -4.97 10.40 -7.69
N VAL A 120 -5.61 9.98 -8.77
CA VAL A 120 -6.44 10.86 -9.59
C VAL A 120 -7.89 10.41 -9.48
N LEU A 121 -8.76 11.33 -9.06
CA LEU A 121 -10.21 11.17 -9.16
C LEU A 121 -10.74 11.88 -10.41
N GLY A 122 -11.85 11.37 -10.92
CA GLY A 122 -12.66 12.05 -11.93
C GLY A 122 -14.11 12.07 -11.44
N LEU A 123 -14.76 13.21 -11.54
CA LEU A 123 -16.15 13.42 -11.13
C LEU A 123 -16.74 14.67 -11.78
N LYS A 124 -18.04 14.85 -11.67
CA LYS A 124 -18.74 16.06 -12.14
C LYS A 124 -18.97 17.04 -11.00
N LEU A 125 -18.42 18.25 -11.12
CA LEU A 125 -18.64 19.35 -10.19
C LEU A 125 -19.35 20.53 -10.87
N LEU A 126 -19.97 21.39 -10.07
CA LEU A 126 -20.53 22.65 -10.54
C LEU A 126 -19.41 23.63 -10.89
N ASP A 127 -19.51 24.20 -12.09
CA ASP A 127 -18.60 25.22 -12.60
C ASP A 127 -18.82 26.54 -11.85
N TYR A 128 -17.74 27.12 -11.33
CA TYR A 128 -17.76 28.38 -10.61
C TYR A 128 -17.09 29.48 -11.45
N ALA A 129 -17.91 30.18 -12.24
CA ALA A 129 -17.47 31.27 -13.13
C ALA A 129 -16.28 30.88 -14.04
N GLY A 130 -16.22 29.63 -14.51
CA GLY A 130 -15.15 29.13 -15.37
C GLY A 130 -13.91 28.63 -14.62
N SER A 131 -13.89 28.68 -13.28
CA SER A 131 -12.79 28.24 -12.44
C SER A 131 -13.23 27.19 -11.43
N PHE A 132 -12.32 26.28 -11.10
CA PHE A 132 -12.49 25.29 -10.03
C PHE A 132 -11.56 25.54 -8.84
N GLN A 133 -10.70 26.57 -8.91
CA GLN A 133 -9.74 26.91 -7.84
C GLN A 133 -10.42 27.18 -6.49
N PRO A 134 -11.55 27.92 -6.41
CA PRO A 134 -12.21 28.13 -5.12
C PRO A 134 -12.66 26.83 -4.43
N TRP A 135 -13.01 25.80 -5.22
CA TRP A 135 -13.37 24.50 -4.66
C TRP A 135 -12.19 23.77 -4.03
N VAL A 136 -10.95 24.03 -4.45
CA VAL A 136 -9.75 23.41 -3.87
C VAL A 136 -9.58 23.86 -2.42
N SER A 137 -9.62 25.16 -2.16
CA SER A 137 -9.48 25.69 -0.79
C SER A 137 -10.65 25.26 0.09
N LEU A 138 -11.89 25.45 -0.38
CA LEU A 138 -13.10 25.14 0.39
C LEU A 138 -13.22 23.64 0.72
N VAL A 139 -12.88 22.74 -0.22
CA VAL A 139 -12.97 21.30 0.06
C VAL A 139 -11.94 20.86 1.10
N ASN A 140 -10.73 21.42 1.07
CA ASN A 140 -9.69 21.09 2.03
C ASN A 140 -10.01 21.58 3.44
N GLU A 141 -10.75 22.68 3.60
CA GLU A 141 -11.26 23.13 4.91
C GLU A 141 -12.25 22.14 5.54
N GLN A 142 -12.94 21.35 4.71
CA GLN A 142 -13.88 20.32 5.15
C GLN A 142 -13.24 18.94 5.33
N LEU A 143 -12.01 18.75 4.86
CA LEU A 143 -11.30 17.48 4.91
C LEU A 143 -10.37 17.41 6.13
N PRO A 144 -10.18 16.22 6.72
CA PRO A 144 -9.14 16.04 7.71
C PRO A 144 -7.77 16.26 7.08
N GLU A 145 -6.79 16.71 7.85
CA GLU A 145 -5.45 17.01 7.34
C GLU A 145 -4.77 15.84 6.62
N SER A 146 -5.16 14.61 6.96
CA SER A 146 -4.69 13.36 6.38
C SER A 146 -5.27 13.05 4.98
N ILE A 147 -6.13 13.89 4.41
CA ILE A 147 -6.67 13.81 3.05
C ILE A 147 -6.54 15.20 2.43
N ARG A 148 -5.88 15.30 1.27
CA ARG A 148 -5.68 16.57 0.57
C ARG A 148 -6.12 16.46 -0.88
N VAL A 149 -6.74 17.53 -1.37
CA VAL A 149 -7.03 17.78 -2.79
C VAL A 149 -6.10 18.89 -3.24
N TRP A 150 -5.16 18.60 -4.14
CA TRP A 150 -4.16 19.56 -4.59
C TRP A 150 -4.66 20.44 -5.73
N LYS A 151 -5.42 19.82 -6.63
CA LYS A 151 -5.82 20.44 -7.90
C LYS A 151 -7.19 19.92 -8.31
N ILE A 152 -8.02 20.80 -8.84
CA ILE A 152 -9.28 20.47 -9.50
C ILE A 152 -9.30 21.23 -10.81
N GLU A 153 -9.41 20.52 -11.93
CA GLU A 153 -9.45 21.13 -13.25
C GLU A 153 -10.40 20.40 -14.19
N ARG A 154 -10.95 21.17 -15.13
CA ARG A 154 -11.83 20.64 -16.16
C ARG A 154 -11.07 19.69 -17.09
N THR A 155 -11.76 18.65 -17.54
CA THR A 155 -11.22 17.69 -18.52
C THR A 155 -12.31 17.26 -19.50
N LEU A 156 -11.97 16.33 -20.39
CA LEU A 156 -12.88 15.74 -21.37
C LEU A 156 -14.12 15.16 -20.67
N ASN A 157 -15.31 15.40 -21.24
CA ASN A 157 -16.57 14.89 -20.68
C ASN A 157 -16.61 13.35 -20.58
N SER A 158 -15.84 12.65 -21.41
CA SER A 158 -15.71 11.19 -21.43
C SER A 158 -14.58 10.67 -20.53
N PHE A 159 -13.88 11.55 -19.81
CA PHE A 159 -12.76 11.18 -18.97
C PHE A 159 -13.18 10.18 -17.89
N SER A 160 -12.35 9.14 -17.75
CA SER A 160 -12.51 8.11 -16.76
C SER A 160 -11.13 7.66 -16.32
N PRO A 161 -10.65 8.06 -15.13
CA PRO A 161 -9.25 7.90 -14.75
C PRO A 161 -8.73 6.47 -14.87
N HIS A 162 -9.49 5.45 -14.45
CA HIS A 162 -9.06 4.06 -14.55
C HIS A 162 -8.85 3.57 -15.99
N LYS A 163 -9.60 4.10 -16.97
CA LYS A 163 -9.49 3.76 -18.40
C LYS A 163 -8.40 4.57 -19.09
N ALA A 164 -8.22 5.81 -18.66
CA ALA A 164 -7.19 6.71 -19.17
C ALA A 164 -5.79 6.36 -18.65
N CYS A 165 -5.70 5.74 -17.48
CA CYS A 165 -4.43 5.39 -16.86
C CYS A 165 -3.78 4.15 -17.49
N ASN A 166 -2.56 4.34 -18.00
CA ASN A 166 -1.74 3.33 -18.65
C ASN A 166 -1.16 2.31 -17.65
N SER A 167 -0.57 2.80 -16.56
CA SER A 167 0.13 1.98 -15.57
C SER A 167 0.13 2.67 -14.21
N ARG A 168 0.45 1.91 -13.15
CA ARG A 168 0.50 2.43 -11.78
C ARG A 168 1.82 2.03 -11.14
N LEU A 169 2.37 2.96 -10.35
CA LEU A 169 3.52 2.73 -9.50
C LEU A 169 3.07 2.62 -8.05
N TYR A 170 3.47 1.53 -7.40
CA TYR A 170 3.28 1.33 -5.97
C TYR A 170 4.62 1.18 -5.27
N GLU A 171 4.69 1.65 -4.03
CA GLU A 171 5.79 1.43 -3.12
C GLU A 171 5.33 0.48 -2.00
N TYR A 172 6.12 -0.54 -1.70
CA TYR A 172 5.93 -1.36 -0.51
C TYR A 172 7.20 -1.35 0.33
N TRP A 173 7.08 -0.99 1.60
CA TRP A 173 8.20 -0.93 2.53
C TRP A 173 8.23 -2.20 3.39
N ILE A 174 9.23 -3.06 3.13
CA ILE A 174 9.45 -4.28 3.91
C ILE A 174 10.50 -3.96 4.97
N PRO A 175 10.18 -4.06 6.27
CA PRO A 175 11.22 -3.95 7.28
C PRO A 175 12.12 -5.19 7.22
N ALA A 176 13.44 -5.01 7.31
CA ALA A 176 14.40 -6.07 7.00
C ALA A 176 14.21 -7.33 7.85
N PHE A 177 13.85 -7.21 9.14
CA PHE A 177 13.62 -8.39 9.99
C PHE A 177 12.47 -9.29 9.47
N ALA A 178 11.55 -8.77 8.66
CA ALA A 178 10.50 -9.59 8.07
C ALA A 178 11.08 -10.67 7.15
N VAL A 179 12.30 -10.48 6.63
CA VAL A 179 13.03 -11.49 5.85
C VAL A 179 14.19 -12.14 6.61
N ALA A 180 14.30 -11.88 7.92
CA ALA A 180 15.26 -12.58 8.78
C ALA A 180 14.95 -14.06 8.87
N THR A 181 16.00 -14.86 9.08
CA THR A 181 15.87 -16.30 9.33
C THR A 181 15.03 -16.48 10.60
N PRO A 182 13.96 -17.29 10.56
CA PRO A 182 13.15 -17.54 11.74
C PRO A 182 13.98 -18.17 12.87
N SER A 183 13.54 -17.97 14.12
CA SER A 183 14.14 -18.68 15.25
C SER A 183 14.02 -20.19 15.05
N PRO A 184 15.05 -21.01 15.39
CA PRO A 184 15.04 -22.45 15.14
C PRO A 184 13.82 -23.19 15.69
N PHE A 185 13.24 -22.70 16.79
CA PHE A 185 12.09 -23.30 17.47
C PHE A 185 10.76 -22.62 17.13
N SER A 186 10.73 -21.70 16.18
CA SER A 186 9.50 -21.06 15.74
C SER A 186 8.69 -21.95 14.79
N LEU A 187 7.38 -21.67 14.68
CA LEU A 187 6.49 -22.36 13.76
C LEU A 187 7.02 -22.33 12.31
N ASP A 188 7.55 -21.19 11.85
CA ASP A 188 8.12 -21.06 10.51
C ASP A 188 9.24 -22.08 10.27
N SER A 189 10.17 -22.23 11.23
CA SER A 189 11.27 -23.20 11.12
C SER A 189 10.78 -24.64 11.12
N LEU A 190 9.78 -24.96 11.95
CA LEU A 190 9.13 -26.28 11.95
C LEU A 190 8.49 -26.58 10.58
N LEU A 191 7.82 -25.59 9.98
CA LEU A 191 7.22 -25.73 8.66
C LEU A 191 8.28 -25.82 7.55
N PHE A 192 9.38 -25.07 7.66
CA PHE A 192 10.49 -25.15 6.71
C PHE A 192 11.14 -26.52 6.75
N MET A 193 11.40 -27.05 7.95
CA MET A 193 11.85 -28.43 8.09
C MET A 193 10.85 -29.35 7.41
N LYS A 194 9.58 -29.39 7.84
CA LYS A 194 8.53 -30.26 7.31
C LYS A 194 8.46 -30.32 5.77
N HIS A 195 8.64 -29.19 5.09
CA HIS A 195 8.40 -29.10 3.65
C HIS A 195 9.67 -29.14 2.80
N PHE A 196 10.77 -28.53 3.22
CA PHE A 196 12.00 -28.48 2.42
C PHE A 196 12.87 -29.74 2.54
N HIS A 197 12.26 -30.87 2.92
CA HIS A 197 12.93 -32.16 3.02
C HIS A 197 13.24 -32.74 1.64
N SER A 198 14.52 -33.04 1.38
CA SER A 198 14.91 -34.05 0.41
C SER A 198 15.48 -35.25 1.18
N SER A 199 14.65 -36.26 1.46
CA SER A 199 14.96 -37.49 2.21
C SER A 199 15.46 -37.32 3.67
N THR A 200 15.24 -38.36 4.50
CA THR A 200 15.42 -38.36 5.97
C THR A 200 16.84 -38.03 6.44
N VAL A 201 17.85 -38.22 5.58
CA VAL A 201 19.28 -37.94 5.83
C VAL A 201 19.61 -36.43 5.81
N TYR A 202 18.68 -35.56 5.38
CA TYR A 202 18.88 -34.09 5.31
C TYR A 202 18.11 -33.28 6.36
N GLN A 203 17.32 -33.90 7.24
CA GLN A 203 16.53 -33.13 8.25
C GLN A 203 17.44 -32.41 9.25
N GLU A 204 18.50 -33.09 9.72
CA GLU A 204 19.52 -32.52 10.60
C GLU A 204 20.21 -31.31 9.92
N LYS A 205 20.47 -31.39 8.62
CA LYS A 205 21.08 -30.30 7.84
C LYS A 205 20.22 -29.04 7.73
N VAL A 206 18.89 -29.16 7.59
CA VAL A 206 18.01 -27.96 7.50
C VAL A 206 17.96 -27.24 8.85
N PHE A 207 17.80 -27.98 9.95
CA PHE A 207 17.79 -27.39 11.30
C PHE A 207 19.13 -26.73 11.62
N GLU A 208 20.25 -27.42 11.35
CA GLU A 208 21.60 -26.89 11.56
C GLU A 208 21.85 -25.61 10.75
N VAL A 209 21.41 -25.57 9.49
CA VAL A 209 21.52 -24.37 8.64
C VAL A 209 20.68 -23.23 9.20
N ILE A 210 19.43 -23.48 9.62
CA ILE A 210 18.59 -22.46 10.27
C ILE A 210 19.25 -21.94 11.54
N GLN A 211 19.75 -22.85 12.39
CA GLN A 211 20.41 -22.49 13.64
C GLN A 211 21.65 -21.64 13.37
N LYS A 212 22.50 -22.04 12.43
CA LYS A 212 23.70 -21.29 12.03
C LYS A 212 23.34 -19.90 11.53
N LEU A 213 22.46 -19.81 10.52
CA LEU A 213 22.06 -18.53 9.92
C LEU A 213 21.38 -17.59 10.93
N HIS A 214 20.48 -18.12 11.76
CA HIS A 214 19.81 -17.33 12.79
C HIS A 214 20.81 -16.80 13.83
N SER A 215 21.80 -17.61 14.22
CA SER A 215 22.87 -17.21 15.14
C SER A 215 23.71 -16.10 14.55
N GLU A 216 24.19 -16.27 13.31
CA GLU A 216 24.99 -15.28 12.57
C GLU A 216 24.23 -13.96 12.39
N GLU A 217 22.96 -14.01 12.00
CA GLU A 217 22.12 -12.83 11.82
C GLU A 217 21.83 -12.11 13.14
N SER A 218 21.71 -12.84 14.25
CA SER A 218 21.47 -12.28 15.58
C SER A 218 22.73 -11.70 16.22
N SER A 219 23.90 -12.30 15.98
CA SER A 219 25.18 -11.87 16.57
C SER A 219 25.81 -10.70 15.83
N THR A 220 25.62 -10.61 14.51
CA THR A 220 26.39 -9.70 13.65
C THR A 220 25.78 -8.31 13.55
N SER A 221 24.46 -8.16 13.77
CA SER A 221 23.82 -6.85 13.58
C SER A 221 22.54 -6.66 14.40
N TYR A 222 22.57 -5.69 15.32
CA TYR A 222 21.38 -5.16 15.96
C TYR A 222 21.23 -3.66 15.65
N PRO A 223 20.13 -3.22 15.00
CA PRO A 223 19.02 -4.03 14.49
C PRO A 223 19.42 -4.92 13.29
N PHE A 224 18.63 -5.98 13.01
CA PHE A 224 18.86 -6.90 11.88
C PHE A 224 19.15 -6.18 10.54
N ARG A 225 20.03 -6.77 9.74
CA ARG A 225 20.38 -6.34 8.38
C ARG A 225 20.29 -7.52 7.42
N ILE A 226 19.68 -7.30 6.26
CA ILE A 226 19.66 -8.31 5.20
C ILE A 226 21.08 -8.56 4.69
N SER A 227 21.46 -9.83 4.55
CA SER A 227 22.72 -10.21 3.91
C SER A 227 22.67 -10.00 2.40
N SER A 228 23.84 -9.83 1.77
CA SER A 228 23.92 -9.67 0.31
C SER A 228 23.29 -10.85 -0.43
N SER A 229 23.48 -12.09 0.03
CA SER A 229 22.89 -13.28 -0.61
C SER A 229 21.36 -13.29 -0.55
N LYS A 230 20.76 -12.92 0.58
CA LYS A 230 19.30 -12.78 0.70
C LYS A 230 18.78 -11.62 -0.15
N LEU A 231 19.52 -10.53 -0.24
CA LEU A 231 19.17 -9.37 -1.07
C LEU A 231 19.17 -9.73 -2.56
N GLU A 232 20.18 -10.47 -3.04
CA GLU A 232 20.23 -10.94 -4.43
C GLU A 232 19.11 -11.94 -4.73
N CYS A 233 18.85 -12.89 -3.82
CA CYS A 233 17.70 -13.79 -3.92
C CYS A 233 16.36 -13.02 -4.06
N LEU A 234 16.18 -11.97 -3.26
CA LEU A 234 14.99 -11.11 -3.33
C LEU A 234 14.91 -10.32 -4.66
N LYS A 235 16.04 -9.80 -5.16
CA LYS A 235 16.11 -9.10 -6.45
C LYS A 235 15.77 -10.03 -7.61
N GLU A 236 16.31 -11.25 -7.62
CA GLU A 236 16.00 -12.28 -8.61
C GLU A 236 14.51 -12.63 -8.58
N ALA A 237 13.95 -12.86 -7.40
CA ALA A 237 12.52 -13.15 -7.26
C ALA A 237 11.63 -12.01 -7.79
N CYS A 238 12.06 -10.75 -7.64
CA CYS A 238 11.35 -9.60 -8.20
C CYS A 238 11.40 -9.56 -9.74
N SER A 239 12.54 -9.90 -10.36
CA SER A 239 12.68 -9.89 -11.82
C SER A 239 11.82 -10.95 -12.50
N LEU A 240 11.63 -12.11 -11.87
CA LEU A 240 10.82 -13.21 -12.40
C LEU A 240 9.32 -12.91 -12.51
N PHE A 241 8.83 -11.86 -11.85
CA PHE A 241 7.45 -11.39 -12.04
C PHE A 241 7.27 -10.49 -13.26
N GLN A 242 8.34 -10.02 -13.89
CA GLN A 242 8.27 -9.13 -15.05
C GLN A 242 7.66 -9.86 -16.26
N GLY A 243 6.95 -9.11 -17.10
CA GLY A 243 6.24 -9.65 -18.24
C GLY A 243 4.76 -9.95 -17.97
N THR A 244 4.15 -10.69 -18.88
CA THR A 244 2.72 -11.01 -18.82
C THR A 244 2.49 -12.40 -18.25
N HIS A 245 1.86 -12.47 -17.08
CA HIS A 245 1.62 -13.72 -16.37
C HIS A 245 0.16 -13.85 -15.94
N SER A 246 -0.29 -15.07 -15.65
CA SER A 246 -1.58 -15.32 -15.01
C SER A 246 -1.45 -15.17 -13.49
N PHE A 247 -1.92 -14.06 -12.94
CA PHE A 247 -1.83 -13.75 -11.51
C PHE A 247 -3.02 -14.29 -10.71
N HIS A 248 -3.65 -15.38 -11.17
CA HIS A 248 -4.87 -15.93 -10.58
C HIS A 248 -4.70 -16.25 -9.08
N ASN A 249 -3.59 -16.88 -8.68
CA ASN A 249 -3.24 -17.16 -7.27
C ASN A 249 -2.98 -15.90 -6.43
N PHE A 250 -2.63 -14.79 -7.08
CA PHE A 250 -2.36 -13.51 -6.44
C PHE A 250 -3.62 -12.67 -6.23
N THR A 251 -4.81 -13.21 -6.44
CA THR A 251 -6.05 -12.54 -6.04
C THR A 251 -6.98 -13.50 -5.31
N THR A 252 -8.20 -13.09 -4.96
CA THR A 252 -9.18 -13.95 -4.26
C THR A 252 -10.24 -14.53 -5.21
N GLU A 253 -10.47 -13.91 -6.36
CA GLU A 253 -11.72 -14.05 -7.13
C GLU A 253 -11.51 -14.69 -8.52
N LYS A 254 -10.38 -15.36 -8.76
CA LYS A 254 -9.99 -15.83 -10.09
C LYS A 254 -9.52 -17.28 -10.10
N PRO A 255 -10.16 -18.18 -10.87
CA PRO A 255 -9.70 -19.54 -11.05
C PRO A 255 -8.48 -19.59 -11.99
N PHE A 256 -7.81 -20.75 -12.03
CA PHE A 256 -6.79 -21.02 -13.03
C PHE A 256 -7.38 -20.90 -14.45
N GLY A 257 -6.59 -20.39 -15.39
CA GLY A 257 -7.01 -20.19 -16.79
C GLY A 257 -7.89 -18.96 -17.07
N ASP A 258 -8.39 -18.23 -16.06
CA ASP A 258 -9.20 -17.01 -16.30
C ASP A 258 -8.37 -15.93 -17.03
N PRO A 259 -8.74 -15.53 -18.27
CA PRO A 259 -7.99 -14.54 -19.04
C PRO A 259 -7.92 -13.17 -18.33
N SER A 260 -8.95 -12.84 -17.54
CA SER A 260 -8.99 -11.60 -16.75
C SER A 260 -8.06 -11.61 -15.54
N ALA A 261 -7.36 -12.72 -15.26
CA ALA A 261 -6.27 -12.80 -14.30
C ALA A 261 -4.89 -12.45 -14.90
N ARG A 262 -4.79 -12.32 -16.23
CA ARG A 262 -3.54 -11.97 -16.90
C ARG A 262 -3.17 -10.51 -16.63
N ARG A 263 -1.97 -10.25 -16.13
CA ARG A 263 -1.47 -8.90 -15.88
C ARG A 263 -0.06 -8.76 -16.41
N TYR A 264 0.25 -7.55 -16.86
CA TYR A 264 1.57 -7.17 -17.35
C TYR A 264 2.29 -6.33 -16.30
N MET A 265 3.35 -6.90 -15.72
CA MET A 265 4.27 -6.20 -14.83
C MET A 265 5.41 -5.63 -15.67
N LEU A 266 5.58 -4.32 -15.65
CA LEU A 266 6.63 -3.63 -16.39
C LEU A 266 7.97 -3.82 -15.68
N ARG A 267 8.00 -3.55 -14.38
CA ARG A 267 9.21 -3.67 -13.57
C ARG A 267 8.86 -3.82 -12.09
N ILE A 268 9.54 -4.74 -11.40
CA ILE A 268 9.49 -4.88 -9.95
C ILE A 268 10.92 -4.98 -9.46
N PHE A 269 11.28 -4.16 -8.48
CA PHE A 269 12.66 -4.07 -7.99
C PHE A 269 12.73 -3.43 -6.61
N ILE A 270 13.88 -3.61 -5.95
CA ILE A 270 14.22 -2.88 -4.72
C ILE A 270 14.83 -1.55 -5.16
N ASP A 271 14.14 -0.46 -4.86
CA ASP A 271 14.52 0.90 -5.22
C ASP A 271 15.65 1.41 -4.33
N SER A 272 15.53 1.21 -3.02
CA SER A 272 16.53 1.63 -2.05
C SER A 272 16.41 0.89 -0.73
N ILE A 273 17.49 1.00 0.06
CA ILE A 273 17.51 0.61 1.47
C ILE A 273 17.48 1.89 2.30
N HIS A 274 16.55 1.97 3.23
CA HIS A 274 16.34 3.10 4.12
C HIS A 274 16.59 2.70 5.57
N TYR A 275 16.98 3.66 6.40
CA TYR A 275 17.16 3.49 7.84
C TYR A 275 16.25 4.47 8.56
N ASP A 276 15.42 3.96 9.46
CA ASP A 276 14.58 4.82 10.31
C ASP A 276 15.37 5.42 11.48
N LYS A 277 14.69 6.23 12.31
CA LYS A 277 15.31 6.88 13.48
C LYS A 277 15.88 5.94 14.53
N TYR A 278 15.51 4.66 14.49
CA TYR A 278 16.04 3.61 15.38
C TYR A 278 17.13 2.79 14.68
N ASN A 279 17.64 3.28 13.55
CA ASN A 279 18.60 2.59 12.70
C ASN A 279 18.12 1.18 12.29
N ARG A 280 16.80 0.98 12.12
CA ARG A 280 16.25 -0.28 11.59
C ARG A 280 16.21 -0.17 10.06
N GLN A 281 16.58 -1.26 9.40
CA GLN A 281 16.66 -1.30 7.96
C GLN A 281 15.28 -1.58 7.33
N TRP A 282 14.96 -0.83 6.28
CA TRP A 282 13.75 -0.97 5.47
C TRP A 282 14.10 -1.10 3.99
N LEU A 283 13.46 -2.05 3.31
CA LEU A 283 13.62 -2.30 1.89
C LEU A 283 12.44 -1.67 1.16
N LYS A 284 12.71 -0.66 0.33
CA LYS A 284 11.70 0.00 -0.49
C LYS A 284 11.55 -0.76 -1.81
N LEU A 285 10.48 -1.53 -1.95
CA LEU A 285 10.14 -2.22 -3.19
C LEU A 285 9.23 -1.33 -4.03
N VAL A 286 9.48 -1.29 -5.34
CA VAL A 286 8.64 -0.59 -6.31
C VAL A 286 8.00 -1.60 -7.25
N PHE A 287 6.68 -1.48 -7.43
CA PHE A 287 5.88 -2.27 -8.36
C PHE A 287 5.36 -1.35 -9.47
N HIS A 288 5.86 -1.53 -10.69
CA HIS A 288 5.36 -0.88 -11.89
C HIS A 288 4.58 -1.89 -12.73
N GLY A 289 3.27 -1.70 -12.83
CA GLY A 289 2.39 -2.60 -13.56
C GLY A 289 1.31 -1.86 -14.31
N GLN A 290 0.86 -2.44 -15.43
CA GLN A 290 -0.20 -1.85 -16.24
C GLN A 290 -1.51 -1.76 -15.44
N SER A 291 -1.84 -2.84 -14.73
CA SER A 291 -2.97 -2.90 -13.80
C SER A 291 -2.71 -3.95 -12.71
N PHE A 292 -3.42 -3.83 -11.60
CA PHE A 292 -3.32 -4.74 -10.47
C PHE A 292 -4.71 -5.21 -10.04
N MET A 293 -4.83 -6.49 -9.71
CA MET A 293 -6.03 -7.05 -9.10
C MET A 293 -6.07 -6.77 -7.59
N LYS A 294 -7.26 -6.94 -7.01
CA LYS A 294 -7.48 -6.89 -5.56
C LYS A 294 -6.50 -7.82 -4.85
N HIS A 295 -5.80 -7.28 -3.85
CA HIS A 295 -4.75 -7.93 -3.06
C HIS A 295 -3.47 -8.37 -3.81
N GLN A 296 -3.32 -8.12 -5.12
CA GLN A 296 -2.23 -8.68 -5.93
C GLN A 296 -0.85 -8.35 -5.36
N ILE A 297 -0.55 -7.07 -5.17
CA ILE A 297 0.76 -6.63 -4.67
C ILE A 297 1.05 -7.24 -3.29
N ARG A 298 0.08 -7.23 -2.38
CA ARG A 298 0.26 -7.78 -1.02
C ARG A 298 0.49 -9.29 -1.00
N LYS A 299 -0.09 -10.03 -1.95
CA LYS A 299 0.19 -11.46 -2.13
C LYS A 299 1.55 -11.70 -2.78
N MET A 300 1.95 -10.86 -3.76
CA MET A 300 3.29 -10.92 -4.35
C MET A 300 4.37 -10.67 -3.30
N VAL A 301 4.20 -9.62 -2.48
CA VAL A 301 5.09 -9.33 -1.35
C VAL A 301 5.14 -10.48 -0.35
N ALA A 302 4.00 -11.15 -0.08
CA ALA A 302 4.02 -12.31 0.82
C ALA A 302 4.92 -13.43 0.28
N ILE A 303 4.82 -13.76 -1.02
CA ILE A 303 5.71 -14.74 -1.66
C ILE A 303 7.17 -14.32 -1.55
N LEU A 304 7.48 -13.05 -1.87
CA LEU A 304 8.84 -12.51 -1.76
C LEU A 304 9.38 -12.64 -0.33
N ILE A 305 8.58 -12.30 0.68
CA ILE A 305 8.98 -12.45 2.09
C ILE A 305 9.25 -13.91 2.43
N TYR A 306 8.31 -14.83 2.16
CA TYR A 306 8.50 -16.23 2.52
C TYR A 306 9.69 -16.85 1.81
N LEU A 307 9.88 -16.54 0.54
CA LEU A 307 10.99 -17.04 -0.26
C LEU A 307 12.33 -16.60 0.35
N THR A 308 12.49 -15.32 0.68
CA THR A 308 13.73 -14.81 1.29
C THR A 308 13.93 -15.34 2.71
N ARG A 309 12.86 -15.53 3.50
CA ARG A 309 12.93 -16.15 4.83
C ARG A 309 13.37 -17.60 4.79
N SER A 310 12.95 -18.35 3.77
CA SER A 310 13.31 -19.76 3.57
C SER A 310 14.65 -19.96 2.86
N TYR A 311 15.42 -18.90 2.59
CA TYR A 311 16.76 -19.04 2.02
C TYR A 311 17.68 -19.87 2.96
N PRO A 312 18.51 -20.80 2.44
CA PRO A 312 18.76 -21.12 1.03
C PRO A 312 17.89 -22.26 0.47
N PHE A 313 16.85 -22.69 1.19
CA PHE A 313 16.07 -23.89 0.86
C PHE A 313 15.09 -23.71 -0.30
N ALA A 314 14.71 -22.47 -0.61
CA ALA A 314 13.81 -22.14 -1.72
C ALA A 314 14.50 -21.27 -2.76
N ASN A 315 14.37 -21.65 -4.04
CA ASN A 315 14.97 -20.93 -5.16
C ASN A 315 13.93 -20.05 -5.91
N PRO A 316 14.20 -18.76 -6.18
CA PRO A 316 13.34 -17.88 -6.98
C PRO A 316 12.86 -18.50 -8.29
N SER A 317 13.78 -19.08 -9.08
CA SER A 317 13.53 -19.62 -10.42
C SER A 317 12.53 -20.79 -10.43
N GLN A 318 12.34 -21.47 -9.29
CA GLN A 318 11.38 -22.56 -9.16
C GLN A 318 10.05 -22.08 -8.55
N ILE A 319 10.13 -21.29 -7.48
CA ILE A 319 8.94 -20.89 -6.72
C ILE A 319 8.08 -19.89 -7.48
N ILE A 320 8.69 -18.86 -8.11
CA ILE A 320 7.91 -17.82 -8.79
C ILE A 320 7.09 -18.40 -9.95
N PRO A 321 7.67 -19.17 -10.90
CA PRO A 321 6.88 -19.80 -11.97
C PRO A 321 5.81 -20.74 -11.42
N ALA A 322 6.11 -21.53 -10.39
CA ALA A 322 5.13 -22.42 -9.79
C ALA A 322 3.94 -21.66 -9.21
N THR A 323 4.15 -20.50 -8.58
CA THR A 323 3.02 -19.70 -8.06
C THR A 323 2.11 -19.14 -9.16
N ILE A 324 2.65 -18.94 -10.36
CA ILE A 324 1.96 -18.40 -11.54
C ILE A 324 1.26 -19.49 -12.34
N GLN A 325 1.86 -20.68 -12.45
CA GLN A 325 1.45 -21.75 -13.35
C GLN A 325 0.68 -22.88 -12.65
N ASN A 326 0.73 -22.96 -11.31
CA ASN A 326 0.08 -24.04 -10.58
C ASN A 326 -1.45 -23.99 -10.77
N PRO A 327 -2.08 -25.05 -11.33
CA PRO A 327 -3.52 -25.11 -11.53
C PRO A 327 -4.30 -25.25 -10.21
N ALA A 328 -3.67 -25.78 -9.16
CA ALA A 328 -4.24 -25.84 -7.83
C ALA A 328 -4.22 -24.46 -7.17
N ARG A 329 -5.28 -24.19 -6.40
CA ARG A 329 -5.47 -22.90 -5.75
C ARG A 329 -4.48 -22.71 -4.59
N LEU A 330 -3.52 -21.81 -4.78
CA LEU A 330 -2.58 -21.45 -3.72
C LEU A 330 -3.18 -20.46 -2.72
N HIS A 331 -3.13 -20.82 -1.44
CA HIS A 331 -3.60 -19.98 -0.33
C HIS A 331 -2.53 -18.97 0.12
N ILE A 332 -2.16 -18.06 -0.77
CA ILE A 332 -1.17 -17.01 -0.47
C ILE A 332 -1.77 -16.04 0.58
N PRO A 333 -1.11 -15.81 1.74
CA PRO A 333 -1.53 -14.82 2.71
C PRO A 333 -1.32 -13.40 2.15
N LYS A 334 -1.95 -12.40 2.78
CA LYS A 334 -1.79 -11.01 2.37
C LYS A 334 -0.81 -10.34 3.30
N ALA A 335 0.30 -9.83 2.77
CA ALA A 335 1.22 -9.00 3.54
C ALA A 335 0.48 -7.77 4.14
N PRO A 336 0.97 -7.17 5.23
CA PRO A 336 0.34 -6.00 5.86
C PRO A 336 0.01 -4.86 4.86
N PRO A 337 -1.18 -4.21 4.93
CA PRO A 337 -1.52 -3.11 4.03
C PRO A 337 -0.85 -1.78 4.40
N GLU A 338 -0.43 -1.60 5.65
CA GLU A 338 -0.01 -0.31 6.21
C GLU A 338 1.30 0.19 5.60
N THR A 339 2.10 -0.70 5.01
CA THR A 339 3.37 -0.35 4.35
C THR A 339 3.28 -0.29 2.83
N LEU A 340 2.05 -0.38 2.28
CA LEU A 340 1.78 -0.25 0.85
C LEU A 340 1.24 1.16 0.55
N LEU A 341 1.84 1.80 -0.46
CA LEU A 341 1.44 3.11 -0.94
C LEU A 341 1.27 3.08 -2.46
N LEU A 342 0.20 3.69 -2.96
CA LEU A 342 0.17 4.13 -4.36
C LEU A 342 1.09 5.34 -4.50
N LYS A 343 2.16 5.21 -5.28
CA LYS A 343 3.05 6.34 -5.60
C LYS A 343 2.34 7.28 -6.56
N GLU A 344 1.99 6.78 -7.74
CA GLU A 344 1.29 7.56 -8.76
C GLU A 344 0.66 6.66 -9.86
N PRO A 345 -0.42 7.11 -10.52
CA PRO A 345 -0.88 6.58 -11.79
C PRO A 345 -0.26 7.34 -12.98
N ILE A 346 0.04 6.64 -14.07
CA ILE A 346 0.66 7.18 -15.28
C ILE A 346 -0.37 7.29 -16.41
N PHE A 347 -0.36 8.40 -17.15
CA PHE A 347 -1.41 8.79 -18.13
C PHE A 347 -0.89 9.19 -19.53
N HIS A 348 0.30 8.75 -19.94
CA HIS A 348 0.92 9.20 -21.21
C HIS A 348 -0.02 9.17 -22.42
N SER A 349 -0.80 8.09 -22.62
CA SER A 349 -1.69 8.00 -23.79
C SER A 349 -2.90 8.92 -23.71
N PHE A 350 -3.31 9.34 -22.50
CA PHE A 350 -4.41 10.28 -22.33
C PHE A 350 -3.97 11.72 -22.60
N GLN A 351 -2.72 12.07 -22.31
CA GLN A 351 -2.17 13.40 -22.60
C GLN A 351 -2.27 13.72 -24.11
N ASN A 352 -1.88 12.79 -24.98
CA ASN A 352 -2.03 12.93 -26.44
C ASN A 352 -3.49 13.15 -26.88
N ARG A 353 -4.46 12.56 -26.16
CA ARG A 353 -5.88 12.75 -26.47
C ARG A 353 -6.38 14.13 -26.06
N CYS A 354 -5.85 14.72 -24.99
CA CYS A 354 -6.22 16.08 -24.58
C CYS A 354 -5.86 17.08 -25.70
N GLU A 355 -4.63 16.99 -26.23
CA GLU A 355 -4.13 17.84 -27.31
C GLU A 355 -5.01 17.76 -28.57
N GLN A 356 -5.41 16.54 -28.98
CA GLN A 356 -6.29 16.33 -30.14
C GLN A 356 -7.66 17.02 -30.04
N PHE A 357 -8.17 17.24 -28.83
CA PHE A 357 -9.48 17.84 -28.58
C PHE A 357 -9.38 19.26 -27.99
N ASN A 358 -8.20 19.89 -28.04
CA ASN A 358 -7.92 21.21 -27.45
C ASN A 358 -8.28 21.30 -25.95
N TYR A 359 -7.96 20.25 -25.20
CA TYR A 359 -7.96 20.27 -23.73
C TYR A 359 -6.52 20.29 -23.23
N GLU A 360 -6.31 20.92 -22.08
CA GLU A 360 -5.03 20.83 -21.38
C GLU A 360 -4.76 19.39 -20.91
N PRO A 361 -3.51 18.89 -21.07
CA PRO A 361 -3.08 17.62 -20.48
C PRO A 361 -3.26 17.62 -18.95
N LEU A 362 -3.35 16.41 -18.37
CA LEU A 362 -3.32 16.30 -16.90
C LEU A 362 -1.93 16.69 -16.40
N GLU A 363 -1.88 17.69 -15.53
CA GLU A 363 -0.64 18.31 -15.03
C GLU A 363 -0.75 18.53 -13.52
N TRP A 364 0.35 18.31 -12.79
CA TRP A 364 0.43 18.54 -11.33
C TRP A 364 1.86 18.75 -10.84
N SER A 365 2.79 19.04 -11.75
CA SER A 365 4.22 19.13 -11.46
C SER A 365 4.54 20.25 -10.47
N SER A 366 3.75 21.34 -10.50
CA SER A 366 3.82 22.44 -9.55
C SER A 366 3.55 22.04 -8.10
N TYR A 367 2.91 20.89 -7.85
CA TYR A 367 2.60 20.38 -6.52
C TYR A 367 3.56 19.26 -6.07
N ASN A 368 4.59 18.92 -6.84
CA ASN A 368 5.46 17.78 -6.54
C ASN A 368 6.10 17.89 -5.15
N ASP A 369 6.59 19.07 -4.78
CA ASP A 369 7.24 19.30 -3.49
C ASP A 369 6.24 19.21 -2.34
N ASP A 370 5.05 19.79 -2.49
CA ASP A 370 3.99 19.72 -1.48
C ASP A 370 3.48 18.29 -1.29
N ILE A 371 3.31 17.55 -2.38
CA ILE A 371 2.92 16.14 -2.36
C ILE A 371 4.01 15.29 -1.68
N ALA A 372 5.28 15.58 -1.95
CA ALA A 372 6.39 14.92 -1.29
C ALA A 372 6.44 15.22 0.21
N GLN A 373 6.23 16.48 0.61
CA GLN A 373 6.14 16.89 2.01
C GLN A 373 4.97 16.21 2.72
N PHE A 374 3.77 16.21 2.11
CA PHE A 374 2.61 15.50 2.62
C PHE A 374 2.90 14.00 2.77
N ALA A 375 3.50 13.38 1.76
CA ALA A 375 3.82 11.97 1.78
C ALA A 375 4.82 11.63 2.90
N ASN A 376 5.84 12.46 3.11
CA ASN A 376 6.78 12.27 4.21
C ASN A 376 6.07 12.43 5.56
N HIS A 377 5.37 13.54 5.77
CA HIS A 377 4.75 13.87 7.06
C HIS A 377 3.60 12.92 7.45
N TYR A 378 2.64 12.67 6.56
CA TYR A 378 1.41 11.94 6.89
C TYR A 378 1.47 10.44 6.57
N LEU A 379 2.37 10.02 5.69
CA LEU A 379 2.44 8.64 5.21
C LEU A 379 3.73 7.94 5.68
N ARG A 380 4.89 8.35 5.16
CA ARG A 380 6.16 7.64 5.38
C ARG A 380 6.66 7.73 6.81
N THR A 381 6.76 8.92 7.39
CA THR A 381 7.25 9.08 8.77
C THR A 381 6.39 8.31 9.76
N PRO A 382 5.04 8.44 9.80
CA PRO A 382 4.23 7.63 10.70
C PRO A 382 4.34 6.13 10.42
N MET A 383 4.44 5.73 9.15
CA MET A 383 4.59 4.33 8.73
C MET A 383 5.94 3.73 9.13
N LEU A 384 7.01 4.51 9.24
CA LEU A 384 8.36 4.03 9.57
C LEU A 384 8.65 4.19 11.08
N ASP A 385 8.31 5.36 11.64
CA ASP A 385 8.67 5.73 13.00
C ASP A 385 7.69 5.23 14.05
N ASN A 386 6.38 5.29 13.75
CA ASN A 386 5.33 4.85 14.66
C ASN A 386 4.91 3.40 14.40
N PHE A 387 5.65 2.70 13.54
CA PHE A 387 5.47 1.27 13.33
C PHE A 387 5.90 0.51 14.59
N VAL A 388 4.96 0.37 15.51
CA VAL A 388 5.08 -0.56 16.63
C VAL A 388 4.87 -1.96 16.06
N PHE A 389 5.91 -2.78 16.10
CA PHE A 389 6.00 -4.08 15.43
C PHE A 389 5.02 -5.17 15.86
N THR A 390 4.00 -4.89 16.66
CA THR A 390 3.47 -5.93 17.53
C THR A 390 2.29 -6.71 16.97
N ASP A 391 1.50 -6.17 16.04
CA ASP A 391 0.24 -6.82 15.64
C ASP A 391 0.18 -7.25 14.17
N SER A 392 0.46 -6.39 13.18
CA SER A 392 0.20 -6.73 11.77
C SER A 392 1.16 -7.78 11.19
N TYR A 393 2.48 -7.65 11.40
CA TYR A 393 3.45 -8.67 10.95
C TYR A 393 3.37 -9.94 11.80
N SER A 394 3.16 -9.82 13.12
CA SER A 394 2.89 -10.95 13.99
C SER A 394 1.68 -11.75 13.51
N LYS A 395 0.55 -11.09 13.21
CA LYS A 395 -0.64 -11.73 12.61
C LYS A 395 -0.38 -12.32 11.24
N PHE A 396 0.47 -11.67 10.43
CA PHE A 396 0.86 -12.19 9.12
C PHE A 396 1.63 -13.51 9.23
N PHE A 397 2.60 -13.60 10.15
CA PHE A 397 3.36 -14.82 10.41
C PHE A 397 2.57 -15.87 11.21
N MET A 398 1.68 -15.49 12.11
CA MET A 398 0.88 -16.46 12.88
C MET A 398 -0.32 -17.01 12.08
N SER A 399 -0.49 -16.63 10.81
CA SER A 399 -1.63 -17.11 10.03
C SER A 399 -1.44 -18.59 9.66
N GLN A 400 -2.42 -19.45 10.00
CA GLN A 400 -2.41 -20.89 9.69
C GLN A 400 -2.31 -21.24 8.19
N LYS A 401 -2.27 -20.23 7.30
CA LYS A 401 -2.15 -20.40 5.84
C LYS A 401 -0.72 -20.69 5.39
N GLN A 402 0.26 -20.61 6.30
CA GLN A 402 1.67 -20.88 5.99
C GLN A 402 1.95 -22.34 5.63
N ASP A 403 1.41 -23.30 6.38
CA ASP A 403 1.71 -24.74 6.18
C ASP A 403 1.37 -25.19 4.76
N ARG A 404 0.16 -24.83 4.28
CA ARG A 404 -0.28 -25.16 2.92
C ARG A 404 0.54 -24.44 1.85
N LEU A 405 0.93 -23.19 2.09
CA LEU A 405 1.76 -22.45 1.12
C LEU A 405 3.13 -23.11 0.96
N LEU A 406 3.76 -23.48 2.08
CA LEU A 406 5.09 -24.08 2.08
C LEU A 406 5.08 -25.50 1.51
N HIS A 407 4.00 -26.26 1.74
CA HIS A 407 3.79 -27.54 1.06
C HIS A 407 3.81 -27.40 -0.47
N GLU A 408 3.10 -26.40 -0.99
CA GLU A 408 3.04 -26.14 -2.43
C GLU A 408 4.39 -25.65 -2.98
N PHE A 409 5.17 -24.91 -2.19
CA PHE A 409 6.53 -24.54 -2.54
C PHE A 409 7.43 -25.76 -2.67
N ALA A 410 7.43 -26.65 -1.68
CA ALA A 410 8.20 -27.88 -1.73
C ALA A 410 7.79 -28.78 -2.91
N SER A 411 6.48 -28.98 -3.09
CA SER A 411 5.94 -29.74 -4.22
C SER A 411 6.38 -29.17 -5.57
N ALA A 412 6.40 -27.85 -5.71
CA ALA A 412 6.85 -27.19 -6.93
C ALA A 412 8.34 -27.46 -7.25
N MET A 413 9.20 -27.46 -6.23
CA MET A 413 10.62 -27.74 -6.42
C MET A 413 10.87 -29.19 -6.83
N HIS A 414 10.16 -30.16 -6.22
CA HIS A 414 10.28 -31.56 -6.60
C HIS A 414 9.85 -31.83 -8.05
N GLN A 415 8.78 -31.18 -8.52
CA GLN A 415 8.32 -31.30 -9.92
C GLN A 415 9.28 -30.66 -10.94
N ALA A 416 9.99 -29.60 -10.55
CA ALA A 416 11.00 -28.98 -11.40
C ALA A 416 12.24 -29.87 -11.54
N SER A 417 12.72 -30.45 -10.43
CA SER A 417 13.87 -31.38 -10.44
C SER A 417 13.62 -32.66 -11.22
N SER A 418 12.39 -33.18 -11.27
CA SER A 418 12.06 -34.37 -12.08
C SER A 418 12.04 -34.10 -13.58
N LYS A 419 11.71 -32.87 -14.00
CA LYS A 419 11.68 -32.49 -15.43
C LYS A 419 13.07 -32.22 -16.01
N SER A 420 14.00 -31.72 -15.20
CA SER A 420 15.39 -31.49 -15.63
C SER A 420 16.25 -32.76 -15.75
N ILE A 421 15.72 -33.93 -15.34
CA ILE A 421 16.40 -35.23 -15.45
C ILE A 421 15.88 -36.02 -16.68
N SER A 422 14.75 -35.59 -17.26
CA SER A 422 14.10 -36.24 -18.40
C SER A 422 14.37 -35.55 -19.76
N ASP A 423 15.09 -34.42 -19.75
CA ASP A 423 15.63 -33.72 -20.92
C ASP A 423 17.16 -33.88 -20.91
#